data_AF-M0NAS6-F1
#
_entry.id   AF-M0NAS6-F1
#
_cell.length_a   1.000
_cell.length_b   1.000
_cell.length_c   1.000
_cell.angle_alpha   90.00
_cell.angle_beta   90.00
_cell.angle_gamma   90.00
#
_symmetry.space_group_name_H-M   'P 1'
#
loop_
_entity.id
_entity.type
_entity.pdbx_description
1 polymer ?
#
loop_
_entity_poly.entity_id
_entity_poly.type
_entity_poly.pdbx_seq_one_letter_code
_entity_poly.pdbx_strand_id
1 'polypeptide(L)'
;MLALGFEMAGSSGPIQITGNIADAVAALAVGIAALGAGIAERGIGAAALGALAEDSVSFGVALVMTVLPETLAIITLVVVFVVGA
;
A
#
# COMPACT_ATOMS: atom_id res chain seq x y z
N MET A 1 15.98 -22.56 -23.70
CA MET A 1 17.00 -22.93 -22.70
C MET A 1 17.55 -21.66 -22.07
N LEU A 2 16.72 -20.98 -21.27
CA LEU A 2 17.12 -19.90 -20.37
C LEU A 2 16.37 -20.22 -19.08
N ALA A 3 17.11 -20.63 -18.06
CA ALA A 3 16.58 -21.03 -16.77
C ALA A 3 16.19 -19.79 -15.98
N LEU A 4 14.89 -19.48 -15.95
CA LEU A 4 14.29 -18.65 -14.89
C LEU A 4 13.91 -19.61 -13.77
N GLY A 5 14.86 -19.86 -12.87
CA GLY A 5 14.60 -20.53 -11.60
C GLY A 5 13.88 -19.57 -10.68
N PHE A 6 12.60 -19.84 -10.45
CA PHE A 6 11.88 -19.33 -9.29
C PHE A 6 12.45 -20.06 -8.06
N GLU A 7 13.37 -19.40 -7.33
CA GLU A 7 13.86 -19.90 -6.05
C GLU A 7 12.79 -19.63 -4.99
N MET A 8 12.02 -20.67 -4.68
CA MET A 8 11.30 -20.74 -3.42
C MET A 8 12.35 -20.91 -2.31
N ALA A 9 12.85 -19.80 -1.77
CA ALA A 9 13.76 -19.77 -0.62
C ALA A 9 12.98 -20.10 0.67
N GLY A 10 12.49 -21.34 0.77
CA GLY A 10 12.10 -21.93 2.04
C GLY A 10 13.37 -22.13 2.88
N SER A 11 13.60 -21.23 3.83
CA SER A 11 14.74 -21.23 4.74
C SER A 11 14.76 -22.50 5.61
N SER A 12 15.36 -23.57 5.09
CA SER A 12 15.75 -24.76 5.82
C SER A 12 17.21 -24.62 6.29
N GLY A 13 17.46 -23.54 7.02
CA GLY A 13 18.68 -23.30 7.80
C GLY A 13 18.33 -23.12 9.28
N PRO A 14 19.29 -23.20 10.21
CA PRO A 14 19.04 -22.96 11.62
C PRO A 14 18.28 -21.65 11.79
N ILE A 15 17.22 -21.65 12.61
CA ILE A 15 16.28 -20.53 12.79
C ILE A 15 17.05 -19.21 12.92
N GLN A 16 17.03 -18.42 11.84
CA GLN A 16 17.62 -17.08 11.80
C GLN A 16 16.67 -16.14 12.55
N ILE A 17 16.83 -16.03 13.87
CA ILE A 17 15.99 -15.19 14.75
C ILE A 17 16.01 -13.70 14.31
N THR A 18 17.03 -13.26 13.57
CA THR A 18 17.10 -11.92 12.97
C THR A 18 16.26 -11.77 11.70
N GLY A 19 16.17 -12.79 10.84
CA GLY A 19 15.45 -12.70 9.56
C GLY A 19 13.94 -12.63 9.74
N ASN A 20 13.39 -13.50 10.58
CA ASN A 20 11.93 -13.56 10.82
C ASN A 20 11.39 -12.27 11.49
N ILE A 21 12.17 -11.64 12.38
CA ILE A 21 11.75 -10.39 13.01
C ILE A 21 11.81 -9.23 12.01
N ALA A 22 12.81 -9.19 11.12
CA ALA A 22 12.90 -8.16 10.08
C ALA A 22 11.69 -8.20 9.13
N ASP A 23 11.32 -9.39 8.66
CA ASP A 23 10.16 -9.56 7.79
C ASP A 23 8.84 -9.26 8.50
N ALA A 24 8.71 -9.67 9.78
CA ALA A 24 7.54 -9.38 10.60
C ALA A 24 7.38 -7.87 10.85
N VAL A 25 8.47 -7.16 11.14
CA VAL A 25 8.45 -5.70 11.35
C VAL A 25 8.19 -4.97 10.04
N ALA A 26 8.73 -5.45 8.91
CA ALA A 26 8.46 -4.90 7.59
C ALA A 26 6.97 -5.05 7.20
N ALA A 27 6.39 -6.23 7.39
CA ALA A 27 4.97 -6.48 7.14
C ALA A 27 4.06 -5.60 8.01
N LEU A 28 4.43 -5.41 9.29
CA LEU A 28 3.70 -4.55 10.22
C LEU A 28 3.80 -3.07 9.81
N ALA A 29 4.99 -2.59 9.43
CA ALA A 29 5.19 -1.24 8.93
C ALA A 29 4.34 -0.94 7.68
N VAL A 30 4.29 -1.88 6.73
CA VAL A 30 3.47 -1.76 5.52
C VAL A 30 1.98 -1.78 5.85
N GLY A 31 1.55 -2.63 6.79
CA GLY A 31 0.16 -2.68 7.25
C GLY A 31 -0.31 -1.37 7.89
N ILE A 32 0.53 -0.74 8.72
CA ILE A 32 0.21 0.57 9.32
C ILE A 32 0.17 1.67 8.24
N ALA A 33 1.09 1.65 7.28
CA ALA A 33 1.09 2.60 6.17
C ALA A 33 -0.19 2.48 5.32
N ALA A 34 -0.63 1.27 5.00
CA ALA A 34 -1.86 1.00 4.27
C ALA A 34 -3.11 1.44 5.04
N LEU A 35 -3.14 1.22 6.37
CA LEU A 35 -4.22 1.74 7.22
C LEU A 35 -4.26 3.27 7.25
N GLY A 36 -3.12 3.93 7.29
CA GLY A 36 -3.02 5.39 7.23
C GLY A 36 -3.60 5.96 5.92
N ALA A 37 -3.30 5.32 4.78
CA ALA A 37 -3.85 5.71 3.48
C ALA A 37 -5.38 5.59 3.45
N GLY A 38 -5.94 4.48 3.95
CA GLY A 38 -7.39 4.29 4.00
C GLY A 38 -8.12 5.27 4.93
N ILE A 39 -7.48 5.71 6.02
CA ILE A 39 -8.05 6.76 6.90
C ILE A 39 -8.07 8.11 6.19
N ALA A 40 -6.99 8.46 5.47
CA ALA A 40 -6.92 9.71 4.72
C ALA A 40 -8.00 9.76 3.62
N GLU A 41 -8.24 8.66 2.92
CA GLU A 41 -9.22 8.57 1.83
C GLU A 41 -10.65 8.87 2.28
N ARG A 42 -11.05 8.42 3.49
CA ARG A 42 -12.39 8.71 4.04
C ARG A 42 -12.64 10.20 4.22
N GLY A 43 -11.63 10.95 4.67
CA GLY A 43 -11.73 12.40 4.84
C GLY A 43 -11.77 13.14 3.50
N ILE A 44 -10.90 12.72 2.57
CA ILE A 44 -10.81 13.31 1.23
C ILE A 44 -12.10 13.08 0.44
N GLY A 45 -12.66 11.86 0.49
CA GLY A 45 -13.93 11.53 -0.16
C GLY A 45 -15.09 12.36 0.39
N ALA A 46 -15.25 12.43 1.71
CA ALA A 46 -16.31 13.23 2.32
C ALA A 46 -16.23 14.72 1.96
N ALA A 47 -15.01 15.29 1.93
CA ALA A 47 -14.79 16.68 1.53
C ALA A 47 -15.04 16.90 0.03
N ALA A 48 -14.58 15.99 -0.84
CA ALA A 48 -14.76 16.08 -2.29
C ALA A 48 -16.24 15.98 -2.68
N LEU A 49 -17.00 15.06 -2.07
CA LEU A 49 -18.43 14.90 -2.32
C LEU A 49 -19.24 16.08 -1.76
N GLY A 50 -18.87 16.61 -0.58
CA GLY A 50 -19.50 17.82 -0.02
C GLY A 50 -19.26 19.05 -0.89
N ALA A 51 -18.02 19.26 -1.33
CA ALA A 51 -17.64 20.36 -2.23
C ALA A 51 -18.33 20.25 -3.60
N LEU A 52 -18.51 19.03 -4.11
CA LEU A 52 -19.26 18.76 -5.35
C LEU A 52 -20.76 19.06 -5.19
N ALA A 53 -21.35 18.75 -4.03
CA ALA A 53 -22.76 19.03 -3.74
C ALA A 53 -23.07 20.52 -3.65
N GLU A 54 -22.11 21.33 -3.22
CA GLU A 54 -22.20 22.80 -3.15
C GLU A 54 -21.74 23.49 -4.46
N ASP A 55 -21.48 22.72 -5.52
CA ASP A 55 -20.98 23.19 -6.84
C ASP A 55 -19.71 24.06 -6.75
N SER A 56 -18.92 23.84 -5.69
CA SER A 56 -17.69 24.59 -5.41
C SER A 56 -16.48 24.06 -6.20
N VAL A 57 -16.56 22.81 -6.67
CA VAL A 57 -15.54 22.15 -7.51
C VAL A 57 -16.20 21.31 -8.59
N SER A 58 -15.56 21.21 -9.75
CA SER A 58 -16.02 20.30 -10.81
C SER A 58 -15.83 18.83 -10.43
N PHE A 59 -16.67 17.94 -10.98
CA PHE A 59 -16.57 16.50 -10.78
C PHE A 59 -15.16 15.94 -11.06
N GLY A 60 -14.49 16.44 -12.11
CA GLY A 60 -13.12 16.02 -12.44
C GLY A 60 -12.10 16.38 -11.35
N VAL A 61 -12.23 17.55 -10.73
CA VAL A 61 -11.36 17.97 -9.61
C VAL A 61 -11.63 17.13 -8.36
N ALA A 62 -12.90 16.85 -8.07
CA ALA A 62 -13.28 15.94 -6.97
C ALA A 62 -12.66 14.55 -7.17
N LEU A 63 -12.69 14.02 -8.40
CA LEU A 63 -12.13 12.72 -8.76
C LEU A 63 -10.59 12.69 -8.63
N VAL A 64 -9.91 13.76 -9.08
CA VAL A 64 -8.44 13.88 -8.93
C VAL A 64 -8.04 13.97 -7.46
N MET A 65 -8.80 14.68 -6.63
CA MET A 65 -8.52 14.79 -5.20
C MET A 65 -8.62 13.44 -4.48
N THR A 66 -9.58 12.59 -4.84
CA THR A 66 -9.69 11.22 -4.27
C THR A 66 -8.62 10.26 -4.78
N VAL A 67 -8.07 10.47 -5.98
CA VAL A 67 -7.02 9.63 -6.55
C VAL A 67 -5.61 9.99 -6.04
N LEU A 68 -5.39 11.23 -5.57
CA LEU A 68 -4.11 11.63 -4.93
C LEU A 68 -3.61 10.63 -3.87
N PRO A 69 -4.41 10.20 -2.88
CA PRO A 69 -4.00 9.22 -1.88
C PRO A 69 -3.78 7.79 -2.44
N GLU A 70 -4.31 7.46 -3.63
CA GLU A 70 -4.18 6.11 -4.21
C GLU A 70 -2.74 5.75 -4.58
N THR A 71 -1.92 6.75 -4.92
CA THR A 71 -0.47 6.54 -5.17
C THR A 71 0.23 5.90 -3.97
N LEU A 72 -0.13 6.30 -2.75
CA LEU A 72 0.44 5.74 -1.52
C LEU A 72 -0.04 4.29 -1.31
N ALA A 73 -1.33 4.03 -1.54
CA ALA A 73 -1.88 2.67 -1.46
C ALA A 73 -1.17 1.71 -2.43
N ILE A 74 -0.94 2.13 -3.67
CA ILE A 74 -0.20 1.32 -4.66
C ILE A 74 1.25 1.09 -4.22
N ILE A 75 1.95 2.10 -3.68
CA ILE A 75 3.33 1.93 -3.18
C ILE A 75 3.37 0.88 -2.07
N THR A 76 2.42 0.89 -1.13
CA THR A 76 2.38 -0.14 -0.06
C THR A 76 2.12 -1.54 -0.61
N LEU A 77 1.21 -1.67 -1.59
CA LEU A 77 0.96 -2.96 -2.26
C LEU A 77 2.19 -3.47 -2.99
N VAL A 78 2.92 -2.60 -3.71
CA VAL A 78 4.16 -2.99 -4.40
C VAL A 78 5.20 -3.49 -3.40
N VAL A 79 5.35 -2.83 -2.24
CA VAL A 79 6.29 -3.28 -1.20
C VAL A 79 5.94 -4.67 -0.67
N VAL A 80 4.64 -5.02 -0.52
CA VAL A 80 4.23 -6.38 -0.13
C VAL A 80 4.73 -7.43 -1.13
N PHE A 81 4.62 -7.16 -2.43
CA PHE A 81 5.10 -8.09 -3.45
C PHE A 81 6.63 -8.15 -3.55
N VAL A 82 7.34 -7.09 -3.17
CA VAL A 82 8.81 -7.06 -3.18
C VAL A 82 9.41 -7.72 -1.94
N VAL A 83 8.78 -7.60 -0.77
CA VAL A 83 9.24 -8.21 0.49
C VAL A 83 8.77 -9.67 0.61
N GLY A 84 7.65 -10.03 -0.02
CA GLY A 84 7.08 -11.38 0.00
C GLY A 84 7.56 -12.33 -1.11
N ALA A 85 8.54 -11.94 -1.93
CA ALA A 85 9.13 -12.73 -3.03
C ALA A 85 10.60 -13.02 -2.75
#